data_AF-A0A1X7VNL8-F1
#
_entry.id   AF-A0A1X7VNL8-F1
#
_cell.length_a   1.000
_cell.length_b   1.000
_cell.length_c   1.000
_cell.angle_alpha   90.00
_cell.angle_beta   90.00
_cell.angle_gamma   90.00
#
_symmetry.space_group_name_H-M   'P 1'
#
loop_
_entity.id
_entity.type
_entity.pdbx_description
1 polymer ?
#
loop_
_entity_poly.entity_id
_entity_poly.type
_entity_poly.pdbx_seq_one_letter_code
_entity_poly.pdbx_strand_id
1 'polypeptide(L)'
;LFFHPLLMLKIISMSSLRPIWCLWFLLICLSGFVISICFHKWFPVIYHQPYLNRSYQIVKSKQDPHHLLANINSSLTFLHSKKLFISSSRFKKSHWMQKLMHHLQQHNSNQVILITADHLYEDILFNWLAAAHLKAHITTHDVLILSLDDILCQTLLGYDIETVCVRKHEVIDSSAGMHTSLSHVWIIRCMITRLLNYWGYDVLMFDLDAVLLKDPRPLFEQFRQSDIIGSQGKYPFELSREWGGVTLCMGAVMFRSTHQTAIFWENSKLLHSNAQDDQQKIVTASLIVQLLV
;
A
#
# COMPACT_ATOMS: atom_id res chain seq x y z
N LEU A 1 -27.46 1.70 71.25
CA LEU A 1 -27.61 0.27 70.87
C LEU A 1 -27.47 0.23 69.35
N PHE A 2 -26.47 -0.34 68.69
CA PHE A 2 -25.32 -1.19 69.03
C PHE A 2 -24.31 -1.05 67.86
N PHE A 3 -23.02 -0.88 68.17
CA PHE A 3 -21.79 -1.42 67.55
C PHE A 3 -21.69 -1.63 66.01
N HIS A 4 -20.69 -1.15 65.23
CA HIS A 4 -19.19 -1.18 65.21
C HIS A 4 -18.76 -1.77 63.80
N PRO A 5 -17.47 -1.87 63.39
CA PRO A 5 -16.70 -0.80 62.72
C PRO A 5 -15.79 -1.22 61.52
N LEU A 6 -14.90 -0.29 61.13
CA LEU A 6 -13.56 -0.47 60.53
C LEU A 6 -13.45 -0.86 59.03
N LEU A 7 -13.22 0.16 58.19
CA LEU A 7 -12.35 0.03 57.01
C LEU A 7 -11.23 1.08 57.10
N MET A 8 -10.16 0.73 57.81
CA MET A 8 -8.90 1.46 57.77
C MET A 8 -8.16 1.10 56.47
N LEU A 9 -8.26 1.95 55.46
CA LEU A 9 -7.36 1.91 54.31
C LEU A 9 -6.00 2.45 54.75
N LYS A 10 -5.08 1.51 54.96
CA LYS A 10 -3.65 1.76 55.22
C LYS A 10 -3.03 2.33 53.94
N ILE A 11 -2.88 3.64 53.86
CA ILE A 11 -2.02 4.28 52.86
C ILE A 11 -0.59 3.89 53.22
N ILE A 12 -0.06 2.88 52.54
CA ILE A 12 1.36 2.55 52.59
C ILE A 12 2.08 3.65 51.79
N SER A 13 2.83 4.48 52.51
CA SER A 13 3.73 5.47 51.94
C SER A 13 4.70 4.79 50.95
N MET A 14 4.51 5.02 49.65
CA MET A 14 5.39 4.53 48.57
C MET A 14 6.75 5.27 48.50
N SER A 15 7.21 5.87 49.60
CA SER A 15 8.49 6.57 49.65
C SER A 15 9.68 5.61 49.84
N SER A 16 9.47 4.37 50.29
CA SER A 16 10.56 3.41 50.57
C SER A 16 10.89 2.44 49.42
N LEU A 17 10.07 2.38 48.36
CA LEU A 17 10.27 1.45 47.23
C LEU A 17 11.04 2.05 46.04
N ARG A 18 11.23 3.38 45.99
CA ARG A 18 11.95 4.06 44.89
C ARG A 18 13.38 3.56 44.62
N PRO A 19 14.21 3.20 45.62
CA PRO A 19 15.58 2.78 45.33
C PRO A 19 15.66 1.44 44.57
N ILE A 20 14.73 0.52 44.85
CA ILE A 20 14.74 -0.83 44.29
C ILE A 20 14.35 -0.79 42.80
N TRP A 21 13.38 0.04 42.43
CA TRP A 21 12.98 0.23 41.04
C TRP A 21 14.07 0.90 40.20
N CYS A 22 14.78 1.89 40.76
CA CYS A 22 15.93 2.49 40.08
C CYS A 22 17.06 1.48 39.86
N LEU A 23 17.33 0.60 40.83
CA LEU A 23 18.36 -0.43 40.71
C LEU A 23 18.01 -1.47 39.63
N TRP A 24 16.74 -1.92 39.59
CA TRP A 24 16.25 -2.84 38.57
C TRP A 24 16.29 -2.24 37.16
N PHE A 25 15.90 -0.97 37.01
CA PHE A 25 15.97 -0.28 35.73
C PHE A 25 17.42 -0.11 35.25
N LEU A 26 18.35 0.22 36.16
CA LEU A 26 19.77 0.33 35.84
C LEU A 26 20.38 -1.02 35.41
N LEU A 27 19.98 -2.12 36.06
CA LEU A 27 20.41 -3.48 35.71
C LEU A 27 19.89 -3.92 34.33
N ILE A 28 18.65 -3.54 33.96
CA ILE A 28 18.08 -3.80 32.64
C ILE A 28 18.79 -2.97 31.55
N CYS A 29 19.09 -1.70 31.83
CA CYS A 29 19.84 -0.86 30.89
C CYS A 29 21.28 -1.36 30.70
N LEU A 30 21.95 -1.80 31.77
CA LEU A 30 23.30 -2.35 31.71
C LEU A 30 23.34 -3.70 30.97
N SER A 31 22.36 -4.58 31.18
CA SER A 31 22.30 -5.86 30.45
C SER A 31 22.05 -5.66 28.95
N GLY A 32 21.17 -4.72 28.57
CA GLY A 32 20.95 -4.34 27.18
C GLY A 32 22.22 -3.76 26.51
N PHE A 33 22.98 -2.94 27.24
CA PHE A 33 24.22 -2.34 26.73
C PHE A 33 25.34 -3.38 26.54
N VAL A 34 25.47 -4.33 27.47
CA VAL A 34 26.45 -5.44 27.37
C VAL A 34 26.10 -6.36 26.20
N ILE A 35 24.81 -6.68 25.99
CA ILE A 35 24.36 -7.48 24.84
C ILE A 35 24.70 -6.76 23.52
N SER A 36 24.49 -5.45 23.43
CA SER A 36 24.80 -4.67 22.23
C SER A 36 26.30 -4.64 21.92
N ILE A 37 27.17 -4.54 22.93
CA ILE A 37 28.64 -4.57 22.73
C ILE A 37 29.12 -5.97 22.34
N CYS A 38 28.54 -7.02 22.92
CA CYS A 38 28.88 -8.40 22.58
C CYS A 38 28.47 -8.76 21.14
N PHE A 39 27.29 -8.30 20.68
CA PHE A 39 26.84 -8.51 19.30
C PHE A 39 27.71 -7.79 18.28
N HIS A 40 28.19 -6.58 18.59
CA HIS A 40 28.99 -5.81 17.63
C HIS A 40 30.42 -6.34 17.46
N LYS A 41 30.96 -7.04 18.47
CA LYS A 41 32.31 -7.64 18.41
C LYS A 41 32.35 -9.04 17.78
N TRP A 42 31.24 -9.78 17.76
CA TRP A 42 31.21 -11.16 17.25
C TRP A 42 30.75 -11.28 15.80
N PHE A 43 30.19 -10.21 15.22
CA PHE A 43 29.87 -10.14 13.79
C PHE A 43 30.63 -8.99 13.11
N PRO A 44 31.88 -9.20 12.67
CA PRO A 44 32.40 -8.36 11.60
C PRO A 44 31.50 -8.59 10.37
N VAL A 45 30.73 -7.58 10.00
CA VAL A 45 29.98 -7.54 8.74
C VAL A 45 31.01 -7.46 7.62
N ILE A 46 31.46 -8.63 7.19
CA ILE A 46 32.28 -8.81 6.01
C ILE A 46 31.36 -8.64 4.81
N TYR A 47 31.39 -7.45 4.19
CA TYR A 47 30.91 -7.28 2.82
C TYR A 47 31.90 -7.99 1.87
N HIS A 48 31.77 -9.31 1.74
CA HIS A 48 32.27 -10.01 0.57
C HIS A 48 31.11 -10.17 -0.40
N GLN A 49 31.14 -9.43 -1.51
CA GLN A 49 30.40 -9.79 -2.71
C GLN A 49 31.18 -10.87 -3.47
N PRO A 50 30.53 -12.01 -3.80
CA PRO A 50 31.02 -12.79 -4.92
C PRO A 50 29.86 -13.33 -5.76
N TYR A 51 29.16 -12.50 -6.53
CA TYR A 51 28.36 -12.98 -7.69
C TYR A 51 28.27 -11.93 -8.79
N LEU A 52 29.42 -11.62 -9.39
CA LEU A 52 29.50 -11.00 -10.72
C LEU A 52 30.41 -11.85 -11.59
N ASN A 53 29.85 -12.93 -12.12
CA ASN A 53 30.37 -13.61 -13.32
C ASN A 53 29.26 -14.47 -13.93
N ARG A 54 28.24 -13.79 -14.47
CA ARG A 54 27.54 -14.30 -15.66
C ARG A 54 27.66 -13.22 -16.72
N SER A 55 28.46 -13.53 -17.73
CA SER A 55 28.56 -12.80 -18.98
C SER A 55 27.18 -12.73 -19.62
N TYR A 56 26.51 -11.58 -19.47
CA TYR A 56 25.39 -11.23 -20.33
C TYR A 56 25.97 -10.92 -21.71
N GLN A 57 25.72 -11.81 -22.68
CA GLN A 57 25.83 -11.43 -24.07
C GLN A 57 24.79 -10.34 -24.32
N ILE A 58 25.25 -9.13 -24.61
CA ILE A 58 24.41 -8.08 -25.21
C ILE A 58 24.04 -8.60 -26.60
N VAL A 59 22.87 -9.22 -26.71
CA VAL A 59 22.23 -9.43 -28.00
C VAL A 59 21.81 -8.04 -28.47
N LYS A 60 22.62 -7.44 -29.36
CA LYS A 60 22.17 -6.32 -30.19
C LYS A 60 21.08 -6.86 -31.12
N SER A 61 19.85 -6.90 -30.61
CA SER A 61 18.67 -7.13 -31.41
C SER A 61 18.55 -5.98 -32.40
N LYS A 62 18.68 -6.29 -33.70
CA LYS A 62 18.18 -5.41 -34.75
C LYS A 62 16.68 -5.26 -34.48
N GLN A 63 16.23 -4.05 -34.17
CA GLN A 63 14.82 -3.76 -33.95
C GLN A 63 14.00 -4.28 -35.13
N ASP A 64 13.26 -5.35 -34.86
CA ASP A 64 12.33 -5.96 -35.80
C ASP A 64 11.13 -5.01 -35.96
N PRO A 65 10.74 -4.60 -37.18
CA PRO A 65 9.53 -3.81 -37.42
C PRO A 65 8.25 -4.43 -36.81
N HIS A 66 8.23 -5.73 -36.50
CA HIS A 66 7.14 -6.36 -35.76
C HIS A 66 6.99 -5.85 -34.31
N HIS A 67 8.06 -5.37 -33.66
CA HIS A 67 7.99 -4.77 -32.32
C HIS A 67 7.31 -3.39 -32.33
N LEU A 68 7.47 -2.63 -33.42
CA LEU A 68 6.78 -1.35 -33.63
C LEU A 68 5.28 -1.55 -33.82
N LEU A 69 4.89 -2.59 -34.56
CA LEU A 69 3.47 -2.97 -34.72
C LEU A 69 2.85 -3.49 -33.42
N ALA A 70 3.60 -4.22 -32.59
CA ALA A 70 3.14 -4.63 -31.26
C ALA A 70 2.93 -3.43 -30.32
N ASN A 71 3.79 -2.40 -30.40
CA ASN A 71 3.62 -1.15 -29.65
C ASN A 71 2.47 -0.28 -30.15
N ILE A 72 2.21 -0.26 -31.46
CA ILE A 72 1.05 0.43 -32.04
C ILE A 72 -0.24 -0.30 -31.67
N ASN A 73 -0.27 -1.63 -31.74
CA ASN A 73 -1.41 -2.43 -31.34
C ASN A 73 -1.67 -2.34 -29.83
N SER A 74 -0.64 -2.31 -28.98
CA SER A 74 -0.83 -2.09 -27.53
C SER A 74 -1.30 -0.68 -27.22
N SER A 75 -0.83 0.34 -27.95
CA SER A 75 -1.31 1.73 -27.83
C SER A 75 -2.76 1.89 -28.31
N LEU A 76 -3.14 1.21 -29.39
CA LEU A 76 -4.52 1.14 -29.87
C LEU A 76 -5.42 0.36 -28.91
N THR A 77 -4.92 -0.73 -28.32
CA THR A 77 -5.61 -1.51 -27.29
C THR A 77 -5.78 -0.67 -26.02
N PHE A 78 -4.77 0.10 -25.63
CA PHE A 78 -4.83 1.06 -24.52
C PHE A 78 -5.86 2.17 -24.75
N LEU A 79 -5.90 2.75 -25.96
CA LEU A 79 -6.93 3.72 -26.35
C LEU A 79 -8.32 3.08 -26.40
N HIS A 80 -8.43 1.83 -26.85
CA HIS A 80 -9.68 1.09 -26.93
C HIS A 80 -10.19 0.66 -25.56
N SER A 81 -9.32 0.22 -24.65
CA SER A 81 -9.66 -0.16 -23.27
C SER A 81 -10.05 1.06 -22.44
N LYS A 82 -9.37 2.20 -22.63
CA LYS A 82 -9.80 3.50 -22.10
C LYS A 82 -11.21 3.85 -22.56
N LYS A 83 -11.54 3.59 -23.84
CA LYS A 83 -12.87 3.83 -24.39
C LYS A 83 -13.92 2.84 -23.87
N LEU A 84 -13.60 1.56 -23.68
CA LEU A 84 -14.50 0.53 -23.16
C LEU A 84 -14.81 0.69 -21.66
N PHE A 85 -13.79 0.97 -20.84
CA PHE A 85 -13.98 1.18 -19.40
C PHE A 85 -14.87 2.40 -19.13
N ILE A 86 -14.64 3.49 -19.86
CA ILE A 86 -15.37 4.75 -19.72
C ILE A 86 -16.76 4.69 -20.43
N SER A 87 -16.95 3.88 -21.47
CA SER A 87 -18.21 3.88 -22.25
C SER A 87 -19.34 3.08 -21.63
N SER A 88 -19.10 2.26 -20.60
CA SER A 88 -20.20 1.62 -19.91
C SER A 88 -21.03 2.69 -19.20
N SER A 89 -22.26 2.89 -19.68
CA SER A 89 -23.21 3.87 -19.14
C SER A 89 -23.51 3.68 -17.64
N ARG A 90 -23.19 2.49 -17.11
CA ARG A 90 -23.31 2.11 -15.70
C ARG A 90 -22.23 2.77 -14.82
N PHE A 91 -20.98 2.87 -15.27
CA PHE A 91 -19.89 3.47 -14.47
C PHE A 91 -19.94 5.00 -14.43
N LYS A 92 -20.30 5.67 -15.52
CA LYS A 92 -20.43 7.15 -15.54
C LYS A 92 -21.52 7.71 -14.62
N LYS A 93 -22.47 6.87 -14.22
CA LYS A 93 -23.60 7.27 -13.37
C LYS A 93 -23.39 6.94 -11.89
N SER A 94 -22.32 6.22 -11.53
CA SER A 94 -22.09 5.94 -10.11
C SER A 94 -21.65 7.22 -9.40
N HIS A 95 -22.25 7.46 -8.24
CA HIS A 95 -21.96 8.63 -7.41
C HIS A 95 -20.48 8.68 -6.98
N TRP A 96 -19.90 7.51 -6.67
CA TRP A 96 -18.48 7.42 -6.30
C TRP A 96 -17.54 7.85 -7.43
N MET A 97 -17.85 7.53 -8.69
CA MET A 97 -17.01 7.92 -9.83
C MET A 97 -17.01 9.43 -10.04
N GLN A 98 -18.16 10.07 -9.85
CA GLN A 98 -18.27 11.53 -9.93
C GLN A 98 -17.48 12.21 -8.82
N LYS A 99 -17.58 11.71 -7.59
CA LYS A 99 -16.75 12.18 -6.47
C LYS A 99 -15.26 11.98 -6.73
N LEU A 100 -14.85 10.81 -7.22
CA LEU A 100 -13.45 10.57 -7.58
C LEU A 100 -12.96 11.58 -8.63
N MET A 101 -13.75 11.84 -9.66
CA MET A 101 -13.39 12.82 -10.68
C MET A 101 -13.32 14.25 -10.13
N HIS A 102 -14.22 14.60 -9.22
CA HIS A 102 -14.18 15.89 -8.53
C HIS A 102 -12.90 16.07 -7.71
N HIS A 103 -12.57 15.08 -6.88
CA HIS A 103 -11.34 15.06 -6.08
C HIS A 103 -10.10 15.24 -6.98
N LEU A 104 -10.02 14.47 -8.08
CA LEU A 104 -8.88 14.53 -9.00
C LEU A 104 -8.78 15.85 -9.78
N GLN A 105 -9.89 16.56 -10.00
CA GLN A 105 -9.88 17.90 -10.60
C GLN A 105 -9.32 18.97 -9.65
N GLN A 106 -9.45 18.77 -8.34
CA GLN A 106 -8.90 19.66 -7.32
C GLN A 106 -7.46 19.31 -6.94
N HIS A 107 -7.01 18.10 -7.31
CA HIS A 107 -5.68 17.61 -6.99
C HIS A 107 -4.60 18.32 -7.81
N ASN A 108 -3.70 19.05 -7.14
CA ASN A 108 -2.68 19.89 -7.78
C ASN A 108 -1.46 19.13 -8.30
N SER A 109 -1.34 17.84 -7.98
CA SER A 109 -0.22 16.97 -8.36
C SER A 109 -0.70 15.80 -9.21
N ASN A 110 0.19 15.24 -10.04
CA ASN A 110 -0.05 13.99 -10.73
C ASN A 110 0.15 12.76 -9.82
N GLN A 111 0.62 12.94 -8.58
CA GLN A 111 0.85 11.86 -7.62
C GLN A 111 -0.24 11.82 -6.56
N VAL A 112 -0.98 10.71 -6.49
CA VAL A 112 -2.09 10.50 -5.55
C VAL A 112 -1.67 9.52 -4.47
N ILE A 113 -1.83 9.89 -3.20
CA ILE A 113 -1.68 8.95 -2.09
C ILE A 113 -3.03 8.26 -1.86
N LEU A 114 -3.06 6.94 -1.97
CA LEU A 114 -4.27 6.14 -1.88
C LEU A 114 -4.32 5.37 -0.56
N ILE A 115 -5.36 5.62 0.23
CA ILE A 115 -5.68 4.89 1.46
C ILE A 115 -7.07 4.28 1.33
N THR A 116 -7.29 3.11 1.92
CA THR A 116 -8.59 2.45 1.96
C THR A 116 -8.94 2.06 3.39
N ALA A 117 -10.16 2.36 3.82
CA ALA A 117 -10.60 2.16 5.19
C ALA A 117 -12.10 1.87 5.28
N ASP A 118 -12.51 1.23 6.37
CA ASP A 118 -13.90 1.08 6.80
C ASP A 118 -14.05 1.64 8.22
N HIS A 119 -15.28 1.73 8.74
CA HIS A 119 -15.54 2.31 10.06
C HIS A 119 -14.90 1.56 11.23
N LEU A 120 -14.55 0.27 11.09
CA LEU A 120 -13.88 -0.49 12.14
C LEU A 120 -12.42 -0.08 12.30
N TYR A 121 -11.84 0.55 11.28
CA TYR A 121 -10.47 1.06 11.27
C TYR A 121 -10.40 2.58 11.37
N GLU A 122 -11.48 3.26 11.77
CA GLU A 122 -11.56 4.71 11.90
C GLU A 122 -10.42 5.30 12.75
N ASP A 123 -10.20 4.76 13.96
CA ASP A 123 -9.14 5.23 14.86
C ASP A 123 -7.74 5.08 14.24
N ILE A 124 -7.53 3.99 13.49
CA ILE A 124 -6.25 3.72 12.82
C ILE A 124 -6.06 4.70 11.66
N LEU A 125 -7.12 5.00 10.90
CA LEU A 125 -7.08 6.02 9.84
C LEU A 125 -6.74 7.40 10.40
N PHE A 126 -7.38 7.84 11.49
CA PHE A 126 -7.08 9.15 12.09
C PHE A 126 -5.64 9.22 12.62
N ASN A 127 -5.14 8.14 13.24
CA ASN A 127 -3.73 8.05 13.63
C ASN A 127 -2.79 8.13 12.43
N TRP A 128 -3.13 7.47 11.33
CA TRP A 128 -2.37 7.52 10.09
C TRP A 128 -2.34 8.95 9.51
N LEU A 129 -3.48 9.62 9.43
CA LEU A 129 -3.59 11.00 8.94
C LEU A 129 -2.80 11.98 9.82
N ALA A 130 -2.88 11.83 11.15
CA ALA A 130 -2.11 12.62 12.08
C ALA A 130 -0.60 12.42 11.90
N ALA A 131 -0.14 11.18 11.72
CA ALA A 131 1.27 10.89 11.47
C ALA A 131 1.74 11.44 10.11
N ALA A 132 0.95 11.25 9.05
CA ALA A 132 1.23 11.78 7.72
C ALA A 132 1.37 13.31 7.74
N HIS A 133 0.48 14.00 8.47
CA HIS A 133 0.56 15.45 8.64
C HIS A 133 1.79 15.88 9.44
N LEU A 134 2.00 15.30 10.63
CA LEU A 134 3.02 15.75 11.57
C LEU A 134 4.45 15.33 11.16
N LYS A 135 4.61 14.24 10.42
CA LYS A 135 5.92 13.66 10.08
C LYS A 135 6.28 13.80 8.61
N ALA A 136 5.30 13.67 7.72
CA ALA A 136 5.51 13.71 6.27
C ALA A 136 5.03 15.02 5.62
N HIS A 137 4.41 15.94 6.38
CA HIS A 137 3.84 17.18 5.86
C HIS A 137 2.81 16.95 4.75
N ILE A 138 2.09 15.82 4.82
CA ILE A 138 1.03 15.44 3.90
C ILE A 138 -0.30 15.89 4.50
N THR A 139 -1.10 16.63 3.73
CA THR A 139 -2.42 17.10 4.14
C THR A 139 -3.50 16.14 3.67
N THR A 140 -4.72 16.31 4.18
CA THR A 140 -5.89 15.55 3.72
C THR A 140 -6.20 15.77 2.23
N HIS A 141 -5.78 16.90 1.64
CA HIS A 141 -5.94 17.17 0.22
C HIS A 141 -4.95 16.40 -0.67
N ASP A 142 -3.83 15.92 -0.10
CA ASP A 142 -2.85 15.08 -0.81
C ASP A 142 -3.25 13.60 -0.83
N VAL A 143 -4.32 13.23 -0.09
CA VAL A 143 -4.70 11.83 0.17
C VAL A 143 -6.11 11.57 -0.37
N LEU A 144 -6.20 10.62 -1.29
CA LEU A 144 -7.45 10.02 -1.71
C LEU A 144 -7.83 8.90 -0.73
N ILE A 145 -8.81 9.17 0.12
CA ILE A 145 -9.35 8.18 1.06
C ILE A 145 -10.54 7.47 0.42
N LEU A 146 -10.41 6.16 0.21
CA LEU A 146 -11.51 5.29 -0.18
C LEU A 146 -12.21 4.74 1.07
N SER A 147 -13.45 5.17 1.29
CA SER A 147 -14.29 4.65 2.35
C SER A 147 -15.13 3.48 1.84
N LEU A 148 -15.10 2.35 2.55
CA LEU A 148 -15.76 1.10 2.14
C LEU A 148 -17.21 0.96 2.65
N ASP A 149 -17.65 1.85 3.53
CA ASP A 149 -18.99 1.89 4.08
C ASP A 149 -19.50 3.32 4.27
N ASP A 150 -20.82 3.46 4.45
CA ASP A 150 -21.44 4.77 4.61
C ASP A 150 -21.15 5.40 5.98
N ILE A 151 -20.79 4.61 7.01
CA ILE A 151 -20.54 5.11 8.36
C ILE A 151 -19.28 5.97 8.35
N LEU A 152 -18.16 5.41 7.89
CA LEU A 152 -16.91 6.15 7.78
C LEU A 152 -17.03 7.34 6.80
N CYS A 153 -17.77 7.16 5.71
CA CYS A 153 -18.06 8.23 4.74
C CYS A 153 -18.71 9.46 5.42
N GLN A 154 -19.71 9.24 6.28
CA GLN A 154 -20.36 10.31 7.04
C GLN A 154 -19.47 10.87 8.14
N THR A 155 -18.69 10.02 8.83
CA THR A 155 -17.72 10.47 9.83
C THR A 155 -16.73 11.45 9.21
N LEU A 156 -16.07 11.08 8.10
CA LEU A 156 -15.07 11.92 7.43
C LEU A 156 -15.67 13.24 6.92
N LEU A 157 -16.90 13.20 6.40
CA LEU A 157 -17.62 14.42 6.01
C LEU A 157 -17.85 15.35 7.20
N GLY A 158 -18.12 14.81 8.40
CA GLY A 158 -18.25 15.59 9.63
C GLY A 158 -16.96 16.32 10.06
N TYR A 159 -15.80 15.86 9.58
CA TYR A 159 -14.49 16.49 9.81
C TYR A 159 -14.02 17.33 8.62
N ASP A 160 -14.86 17.57 7.61
CA ASP A 160 -14.50 18.24 6.35
C ASP A 160 -13.33 17.56 5.62
N ILE A 161 -13.26 16.22 5.73
CA ILE A 161 -12.27 15.40 5.04
C ILE A 161 -12.94 14.79 3.79
N GLU A 162 -12.41 15.14 2.62
CA GLU A 162 -12.90 14.57 1.37
C GLU A 162 -12.63 13.07 1.29
N THR A 163 -13.63 12.31 0.84
CA THR A 163 -13.53 10.86 0.66
C THR A 163 -14.38 10.39 -0.51
N VAL A 164 -13.93 9.30 -1.15
CA VAL A 164 -14.68 8.58 -2.17
C VAL A 164 -15.25 7.32 -1.55
N CYS A 165 -16.56 7.28 -1.40
CA CYS A 165 -17.26 6.17 -0.76
C CYS A 165 -17.57 5.12 -1.83
N VAL A 166 -16.90 3.97 -1.77
CA VAL A 166 -16.97 2.90 -2.75
C VAL A 166 -17.61 1.68 -2.10
N ARG A 167 -18.88 1.42 -2.41
CA ARG A 167 -19.59 0.30 -1.80
C ARG A 167 -19.27 -0.99 -2.54
N LYS A 168 -19.20 -2.10 -1.79
CA LYS A 168 -18.97 -3.44 -2.34
C LYS A 168 -19.85 -3.74 -3.56
N HIS A 169 -21.15 -3.47 -3.47
CA HIS A 169 -22.12 -3.79 -4.52
C HIS A 169 -22.04 -2.88 -5.76
N GLU A 170 -21.34 -1.74 -5.66
CA GLU A 170 -21.14 -0.82 -6.78
C GLU A 170 -19.99 -1.25 -7.69
N VAL A 171 -19.10 -2.12 -7.19
CA VAL A 171 -17.88 -2.55 -7.88
C VAL A 171 -17.93 -4.02 -8.28
N ILE A 172 -18.48 -4.86 -7.41
CA ILE A 172 -18.41 -6.32 -7.59
C ILE A 172 -19.82 -6.84 -7.86
N ASP A 173 -19.99 -7.41 -9.04
CA ASP A 173 -21.24 -8.07 -9.40
C ASP A 173 -21.44 -9.26 -8.45
N SER A 174 -22.49 -9.19 -7.63
CA SER A 174 -22.86 -10.24 -6.68
C SER A 174 -23.10 -11.61 -7.33
N SER A 175 -23.25 -11.67 -8.66
CA SER A 175 -23.35 -12.93 -9.41
C SER A 175 -22.00 -13.63 -9.64
N ALA A 176 -20.86 -12.97 -9.43
CA ALA A 176 -19.52 -13.48 -9.75
C ALA A 176 -18.93 -14.48 -8.72
N GLY A 177 -19.71 -14.92 -7.74
CA GLY A 177 -19.28 -15.92 -6.76
C GLY A 177 -18.94 -15.35 -5.38
N MET A 178 -18.70 -16.24 -4.43
CA MET A 178 -18.61 -15.95 -3.00
C MET A 178 -17.24 -15.34 -2.63
N HIS A 179 -17.08 -14.05 -2.87
CA HIS A 179 -15.92 -13.27 -2.42
C HIS A 179 -16.03 -12.95 -0.91
N THR A 180 -14.95 -13.16 -0.15
CA THR A 180 -14.85 -12.78 1.27
C THR A 180 -14.82 -11.26 1.42
N SER A 181 -15.24 -10.72 2.58
CA SER A 181 -15.22 -9.27 2.84
C SER A 181 -13.86 -8.63 2.50
N LEU A 182 -12.77 -9.27 2.91
CA LEU A 182 -11.40 -8.82 2.70
C LEU A 182 -11.00 -8.80 1.21
N SER A 183 -11.45 -9.79 0.44
CA SER A 183 -11.14 -9.85 -1.00
C SER A 183 -11.71 -8.66 -1.79
N HIS A 184 -12.78 -8.03 -1.32
CA HIS A 184 -13.32 -6.84 -1.98
C HIS A 184 -12.41 -5.62 -1.80
N VAL A 185 -11.79 -5.46 -0.63
CA VAL A 185 -10.88 -4.34 -0.36
C VAL A 185 -9.75 -4.34 -1.38
N TRP A 186 -9.12 -5.50 -1.54
CA TRP A 186 -8.04 -5.74 -2.49
C TRP A 186 -8.45 -5.52 -3.95
N ILE A 187 -9.64 -5.98 -4.35
CA ILE A 187 -10.18 -5.73 -5.70
C ILE A 187 -10.43 -4.23 -5.93
N ILE A 188 -11.07 -3.55 -4.98
CA ILE A 188 -11.38 -2.11 -5.08
C ILE A 188 -10.08 -1.31 -5.20
N ARG A 189 -9.10 -1.58 -4.33
CA ARG A 189 -7.78 -0.93 -4.38
C ARG A 189 -7.11 -1.10 -5.73
N CYS A 190 -7.00 -2.33 -6.22
CA CYS A 190 -6.42 -2.60 -7.54
C CYS A 190 -7.21 -1.91 -8.67
N MET A 191 -8.53 -1.92 -8.63
CA MET A 191 -9.37 -1.27 -9.65
C MET A 191 -9.16 0.24 -9.67
N ILE A 192 -9.17 0.89 -8.51
CA ILE A 192 -8.99 2.34 -8.40
C ILE A 192 -7.57 2.72 -8.81
N THR A 193 -6.55 2.03 -8.32
CA THR A 193 -5.15 2.26 -8.73
C THR A 193 -4.99 2.13 -10.24
N ARG A 194 -5.53 1.05 -10.82
CA ARG A 194 -5.57 0.83 -12.26
C ARG A 194 -6.18 2.04 -12.97
N LEU A 195 -7.36 2.47 -12.56
CA LEU A 195 -8.09 3.59 -13.16
C LEU A 195 -7.30 4.90 -13.11
N LEU A 196 -6.72 5.21 -11.95
CA LEU A 196 -5.88 6.38 -11.74
C LEU A 196 -4.67 6.37 -12.69
N ASN A 197 -3.97 5.24 -12.81
CA ASN A 197 -2.87 5.09 -13.76
C ASN A 197 -3.33 5.26 -15.23
N TYR A 198 -4.52 4.78 -15.62
CA TYR A 198 -5.05 5.06 -16.98
C TYR A 198 -5.32 6.54 -17.24
N TRP A 199 -5.60 7.31 -16.19
CA TRP A 199 -5.87 8.74 -16.27
C TRP A 199 -4.63 9.61 -16.17
N GLY A 200 -3.44 9.02 -16.03
CA GLY A 200 -2.20 9.80 -15.97
C GLY A 200 -1.65 10.02 -14.56
N TYR A 201 -2.29 9.45 -13.53
CA TYR A 201 -1.88 9.67 -12.13
C TYR A 201 -0.93 8.57 -11.66
N ASP A 202 0.18 8.98 -11.06
CA ASP A 202 1.05 8.14 -10.26
C ASP A 202 0.33 7.84 -8.94
N VAL A 203 0.38 6.60 -8.47
CA VAL A 203 -0.36 6.18 -7.26
C VAL A 203 0.62 5.68 -6.22
N LEU A 204 0.57 6.24 -5.01
CA LEU A 204 1.27 5.75 -3.83
C LEU A 204 0.25 5.14 -2.89
N MET A 205 0.18 3.81 -2.88
CA MET A 205 -0.81 3.07 -2.11
C MET A 205 -0.19 2.54 -0.81
N PHE A 206 -0.89 2.77 0.29
CA PHE A 206 -0.49 2.29 1.61
C PHE A 206 -1.63 1.52 2.28
N ASP A 207 -1.27 0.53 3.09
CA ASP A 207 -2.16 -0.04 4.10
C ASP A 207 -2.24 0.91 5.30
N LEU A 208 -3.31 0.80 6.09
CA LEU A 208 -3.53 1.64 7.27
C LEU A 208 -2.48 1.41 8.38
N ASP A 209 -1.85 0.25 8.41
CA ASP A 209 -0.77 -0.08 9.34
C ASP A 209 0.62 0.35 8.84
N ALA A 210 0.72 0.92 7.63
CA ALA A 210 1.95 1.48 7.06
C ALA A 210 2.05 3.00 7.31
N VAL A 211 2.49 3.37 8.52
CA VAL A 211 2.59 4.78 8.96
C VAL A 211 3.71 5.53 8.22
N LEU A 212 3.38 6.70 7.66
CA LEU A 212 4.35 7.57 6.99
C LEU A 212 5.17 8.40 7.99
N LEU A 213 6.50 8.24 7.93
CA LEU A 213 7.44 9.03 8.73
C LEU A 213 8.10 10.17 7.93
N LYS A 214 7.98 10.15 6.60
CA LYS A 214 8.51 11.13 5.65
C LYS A 214 7.65 11.14 4.39
N ASP A 215 7.70 12.22 3.63
CA ASP A 215 7.07 12.30 2.32
C ASP A 215 7.67 11.25 1.37
N PRO A 216 6.88 10.29 0.84
CA PRO A 216 7.36 9.26 -0.06
C PRO A 216 7.49 9.72 -1.52
N ARG A 217 6.90 10.85 -1.91
CA ARG A 217 6.88 11.35 -3.30
C ARG A 217 8.26 11.51 -3.96
N PRO A 218 9.31 11.98 -3.24
CA PRO A 218 10.66 12.04 -3.81
C PRO A 218 11.24 10.69 -4.26
N LEU A 219 10.70 9.56 -3.81
CA LEU A 219 11.16 8.23 -4.24
C LEU A 219 10.90 7.98 -5.73
N PHE A 220 9.83 8.54 -6.31
CA PHE A 220 9.60 8.45 -7.77
C PHE A 220 10.71 9.13 -8.57
N GLU A 221 11.24 10.23 -8.05
CA GLU A 221 12.32 11.00 -8.66
C GLU A 221 13.67 10.29 -8.52
N GLN A 222 13.90 9.69 -7.35
CA GLN A 222 15.09 8.89 -7.09
C GLN A 222 15.16 7.63 -7.97
N PHE A 223 14.01 7.00 -8.25
CA PHE A 223 13.91 5.76 -9.02
C PHE A 223 13.10 5.97 -10.32
N ARG A 224 13.49 6.98 -11.11
CA ARG A 224 12.83 7.35 -12.39
C ARG A 224 12.78 6.23 -13.44
N GLN A 225 13.64 5.23 -13.32
CA GLN A 225 13.68 4.06 -14.21
C GLN A 225 12.69 2.96 -13.83
N SER A 226 12.09 3.02 -12.64
CA SER A 226 11.22 1.97 -12.11
C SER A 226 9.75 2.34 -12.29
N ASP A 227 8.97 1.51 -12.98
CA ASP A 227 7.52 1.70 -13.15
C ASP A 227 6.73 1.39 -11.87
N ILE A 228 7.20 0.41 -11.11
CA ILE A 228 6.61 -0.04 -9.83
C ILE A 228 7.71 -0.04 -8.77
N ILE A 229 7.46 0.57 -7.63
CA ILE A 229 8.38 0.64 -6.48
C ILE A 229 7.61 0.14 -5.26
N GLY A 230 8.16 -0.81 -4.52
CA GLY A 230 7.50 -1.31 -3.31
C GLY A 230 8.50 -1.82 -2.29
N SER A 231 8.04 -2.01 -1.06
CA SER A 231 8.85 -2.67 -0.05
C SER A 231 8.97 -4.18 -0.36
N GLN A 232 10.07 -4.79 0.10
CA GLN A 232 10.26 -6.22 -0.05
C GLN A 232 9.23 -6.97 0.81
N GLY A 233 8.46 -7.83 0.18
CA GLY A 233 7.51 -8.74 0.80
C GLY A 233 8.07 -10.14 0.99
N LYS A 234 7.28 -11.00 1.65
CA LYS A 234 7.53 -12.45 1.77
C LYS A 234 6.43 -13.32 1.17
N TYR A 235 5.31 -12.72 0.76
CA TYR A 235 4.14 -13.43 0.28
C TYR A 235 3.95 -13.19 -1.23
N PRO A 236 3.54 -14.18 -2.03
CA PRO A 236 3.33 -15.59 -1.67
C PRO A 236 4.62 -16.29 -1.24
N PHE A 237 4.55 -17.12 -0.20
CA PHE A 237 5.75 -17.69 0.44
C PHE A 237 6.53 -18.62 -0.47
N GLU A 238 5.83 -19.35 -1.35
CA GLU A 238 6.41 -20.27 -2.32
C GLU A 238 7.25 -19.51 -3.33
N LEU A 239 6.68 -18.49 -3.97
CA LEU A 239 7.38 -17.61 -4.92
C LEU A 239 8.54 -16.87 -4.25
N SER A 240 8.30 -16.34 -3.05
CA SER A 240 9.35 -15.68 -2.28
C SER A 240 10.51 -16.63 -1.98
N ARG A 241 10.27 -17.90 -1.67
CA ARG A 241 11.34 -18.86 -1.42
C ARG A 241 12.11 -19.18 -2.70
N GLU A 242 11.38 -19.40 -3.79
CA GLU A 242 11.96 -19.72 -5.10
C GLU A 242 12.89 -18.60 -5.61
N TRP A 243 12.54 -17.34 -5.36
CA TRP A 243 13.28 -16.18 -5.86
C TRP A 243 14.22 -15.55 -4.83
N GLY A 244 14.56 -16.27 -3.75
CA GLY A 244 15.53 -15.77 -2.77
C GLY A 244 15.04 -14.58 -1.95
N GLY A 245 13.73 -14.51 -1.69
CA GLY A 245 13.09 -13.48 -0.87
C GLY A 245 12.52 -12.30 -1.64
N VAL A 246 12.56 -12.31 -2.97
CA VAL A 246 12.23 -11.13 -3.79
C VAL A 246 10.76 -11.16 -4.21
N THR A 247 9.85 -10.82 -3.27
CA THR A 247 8.46 -10.48 -3.60
C THR A 247 8.18 -9.03 -3.24
N LEU A 248 7.12 -8.46 -3.81
CA LEU A 248 6.70 -7.08 -3.54
C LEU A 248 5.58 -7.08 -2.49
N CYS A 249 5.70 -6.25 -1.47
CA CYS A 249 4.66 -6.03 -0.47
C CYS A 249 3.67 -4.96 -0.95
N MET A 250 2.36 -5.23 -0.81
CA MET A 250 1.31 -4.30 -1.22
C MET A 250 0.95 -3.26 -0.17
N GLY A 251 1.44 -3.39 1.06
CA GLY A 251 1.15 -2.42 2.13
C GLY A 251 1.87 -1.09 1.99
N ALA A 252 2.87 -1.00 1.11
CA ALA A 252 3.49 0.25 0.69
C ALA A 252 4.08 0.07 -0.71
N VAL A 253 3.34 0.51 -1.72
CA VAL A 253 3.67 0.32 -3.14
C VAL A 253 3.33 1.58 -3.94
N MET A 254 4.11 1.84 -4.97
CA MET A 254 3.99 2.98 -5.86
C MET A 254 3.92 2.50 -7.30
N PHE A 255 2.97 3.04 -8.06
CA PHE A 255 2.77 2.75 -9.47
C PHE A 255 2.89 4.05 -10.26
N ARG A 256 3.88 4.14 -11.14
CA ARG A 256 3.98 5.26 -12.08
C ARG A 256 2.99 5.07 -13.22
N SER A 257 2.34 6.13 -13.64
CA SER A 257 1.46 6.15 -14.81
C SER A 257 2.27 6.11 -16.11
N THR A 258 2.78 4.94 -16.45
CA THR A 258 3.48 4.67 -17.72
C THR A 258 2.70 3.70 -18.60
N HIS A 259 3.10 3.62 -19.87
CA HIS A 259 2.55 2.62 -20.80
C HIS A 259 2.79 1.19 -20.30
N GLN A 260 3.95 0.95 -19.68
CA GLN A 260 4.35 -0.33 -19.09
C GLN A 260 3.43 -0.70 -17.92
N THR A 261 3.15 0.24 -17.02
CA THR A 261 2.19 0.03 -15.93
C THR A 261 0.78 -0.25 -16.47
N ALA A 262 0.37 0.40 -17.56
CA ALA A 262 -0.92 0.10 -18.18
C ALA A 262 -0.98 -1.31 -18.79
N ILE A 263 0.07 -1.73 -19.50
CA ILE A 263 0.20 -3.12 -19.99
C ILE A 263 0.18 -4.11 -18.82
N PHE A 264 0.88 -3.80 -17.73
CA PHE A 264 0.85 -4.59 -16.51
C PHE A 264 -0.58 -4.75 -16.00
N TRP A 265 -1.35 -3.65 -15.90
CA TRP A 265 -2.74 -3.71 -15.45
C TRP A 265 -3.67 -4.50 -16.39
N GLU A 266 -3.51 -4.42 -17.71
CA GLU A 266 -4.31 -5.23 -18.65
C GLU A 266 -4.00 -6.73 -18.55
N ASN A 267 -2.73 -7.08 -18.33
CA ASN A 267 -2.30 -8.48 -18.26
C ASN A 267 -2.50 -9.09 -16.87
N SER A 268 -2.55 -8.25 -15.85
CA SER A 268 -2.91 -8.65 -14.51
C SER A 268 -4.37 -9.12 -14.56
N LYS A 269 -4.58 -10.44 -14.51
CA LYS A 269 -5.91 -11.08 -14.45
C LYS A 269 -6.62 -10.79 -13.12
N LEU A 270 -6.45 -9.60 -12.55
CA LEU A 270 -6.87 -9.18 -11.21
C LEU A 270 -8.36 -9.41 -10.96
N LEU A 271 -9.16 -9.33 -12.03
CA LEU A 271 -10.62 -9.48 -12.02
C LEU A 271 -11.10 -10.91 -12.34
N HIS A 272 -10.22 -11.83 -12.72
CA HIS A 272 -10.58 -13.15 -13.24
C HIS A 272 -9.87 -14.33 -12.56
N SER A 273 -8.95 -14.08 -11.62
CA SER A 273 -8.27 -15.14 -10.90
C SER A 273 -8.95 -15.45 -9.56
N ASN A 274 -8.98 -16.73 -9.19
CA ASN A 274 -9.40 -17.21 -7.86
C ASN A 274 -8.45 -16.78 -6.73
N ALA A 275 -7.38 -16.02 -7.04
CA ALA A 275 -6.47 -15.51 -6.03
C ALA A 275 -7.28 -14.61 -5.08
N GLN A 276 -7.20 -14.92 -3.80
CA GLN A 276 -8.00 -14.20 -2.82
C GLN A 276 -7.39 -12.85 -2.47
N ASP A 277 -6.10 -12.63 -2.74
CA ASP A 277 -5.25 -11.54 -2.23
C ASP A 277 -4.61 -10.68 -3.36
N ASP A 278 -4.50 -9.35 -3.18
CA ASP A 278 -3.93 -8.44 -4.18
C ASP A 278 -2.42 -8.63 -4.35
N GLN A 279 -1.65 -8.85 -3.28
CA GLN A 279 -0.22 -9.12 -3.34
C GLN A 279 0.08 -10.38 -4.13
N GLN A 280 -0.67 -11.47 -3.91
CA GLN A 280 -0.53 -12.67 -4.74
C GLN A 280 -0.76 -12.35 -6.22
N LYS A 281 -1.78 -11.56 -6.54
CA LYS A 281 -2.11 -11.23 -7.94
C LYS A 281 -1.04 -10.36 -8.58
N ILE A 282 -0.58 -9.32 -7.88
CA ILE A 282 0.41 -8.37 -8.39
C ILE A 282 1.76 -9.06 -8.58
N VAL A 283 2.25 -9.81 -7.58
CA VAL A 283 3.50 -10.56 -7.71
C VAL A 283 3.44 -11.56 -8.86
N THR A 284 2.32 -12.28 -9.02
CA THR A 284 2.13 -13.21 -10.13
C THR A 284 2.05 -12.50 -11.49
N ALA A 285 1.44 -11.32 -11.57
CA ALA A 285 1.35 -10.55 -12.80
C ALA A 285 2.71 -9.95 -13.22
N SER A 286 3.51 -9.52 -12.24
CA SER A 286 4.87 -8.99 -12.48
C SER A 286 5.78 -10.03 -13.11
N LEU A 287 5.59 -11.32 -12.79
CA LEU A 287 6.26 -12.44 -13.47
C LEU A 287 5.99 -12.43 -14.98
N ILE A 288 4.73 -12.28 -15.37
CA ILE A 288 4.31 -12.35 -16.76
C ILE A 288 4.94 -11.22 -17.56
N VAL A 289 5.02 -10.01 -16.98
CA VAL A 289 5.61 -8.85 -17.67
C VAL A 289 7.13 -8.98 -17.77
N GLN A 290 7.84 -9.47 -16.74
CA GLN A 290 9.29 -9.71 -16.82
C GLN A 290 9.67 -10.79 -17.85
N LEU A 291 8.78 -11.76 -18.12
CA LEU A 291 9.03 -12.80 -19.11
C LEU A 291 8.70 -12.38 -20.55
N LEU A 292 7.98 -11.27 -20.73
CA LEU A 292 7.53 -10.76 -22.04
C LEU A 292 8.36 -9.58 -22.57
N VAL A 293 9.27 -9.03 -21.76
CA VAL A 293 10.20 -7.93 -22.11
C VAL A 293 11.63 -8.47 -22.17
#